data_AF-A0A7V2REK2-F1
#
_entry.id   AF-A0A7V2REK2-F1
#
_cell.length_a   1.000
_cell.length_b   1.000
_cell.length_c   1.000
_cell.angle_alpha   90.00
_cell.angle_beta   90.00
_cell.angle_gamma   90.00
#
_symmetry.space_group_name_H-M   'P 1'
#
loop_
_entity.id
_entity.type
_entity.pdbx_description
1 polymer ?
#
loop_
_entity_poly.entity_id
_entity_poly.type
_entity_poly.pdbx_seq_one_letter_code
_entity_poly.pdbx_strand_id
1 'polypeptide(L)'
;MPTEDTHRGHRKRLREKFLKSGLAGFHDYEVVELLLSLGTPRRDCKIPAKEAIKKFGTLRGVLEASTDELEQIEGIGAHSAFGIKLVQEVAREYLKAKILDKPFYKSSQEIFDYLYHSMRGLKKETFK
;
A
#
# COMPACT_ATOMS: atom_id res chain seq x y z
N MET A 1 -25.69 -19.38 10.53
CA MET A 1 -25.38 -18.03 11.08
C MET A 1 -23.92 -18.05 11.52
N PRO A 2 -23.03 -17.20 10.97
CA PRO A 2 -21.66 -17.15 11.48
C PRO A 2 -21.69 -16.49 12.85
N THR A 3 -21.15 -17.18 13.85
CA THR A 3 -21.12 -16.78 15.25
C THR A 3 -20.06 -15.71 15.49
N GLU A 4 -20.35 -14.75 16.38
CA GLU A 4 -19.50 -13.59 16.71
C GLU A 4 -18.03 -13.92 17.05
N ASP A 5 -17.78 -15.15 17.50
CA ASP A 5 -16.45 -15.67 17.86
C ASP A 5 -15.50 -15.78 16.64
N THR A 6 -16.05 -16.05 15.46
CA THR A 6 -15.29 -16.22 14.21
C THR A 6 -14.62 -14.91 13.77
N HIS A 7 -15.26 -13.76 14.03
CA HIS A 7 -14.79 -12.44 13.60
C HIS A 7 -13.65 -11.90 14.46
N ARG A 8 -13.67 -12.14 15.78
CA ARG A 8 -12.55 -11.76 16.67
C ARG A 8 -11.29 -12.56 16.34
N GLY A 9 -11.44 -13.87 16.09
CA GLY A 9 -10.33 -14.72 15.66
C GLY A 9 -9.74 -14.27 14.32
N HIS A 10 -10.58 -13.85 13.37
CA HIS A 10 -10.12 -13.42 12.04
C HIS A 10 -9.19 -12.21 12.07
N ARG A 11 -9.60 -11.14 12.76
CA ARG A 11 -8.79 -9.91 12.88
C ARG A 11 -7.44 -10.18 13.54
N LYS A 12 -7.44 -10.97 14.60
CA LYS A 12 -6.20 -11.38 15.28
C LYS A 12 -5.27 -12.14 14.34
N ARG A 13 -5.80 -13.11 13.59
CA ARG A 13 -5.03 -13.89 12.58
C ARG A 13 -4.45 -13.00 11.48
N LEU A 14 -5.21 -12.06 10.92
CA LEU A 14 -4.70 -11.13 9.91
C LEU A 14 -3.57 -10.27 10.48
N ARG A 15 -3.73 -9.76 11.71
CA ARG A 15 -2.68 -8.96 12.36
C ARG A 15 -1.41 -9.78 12.61
N GLU A 16 -1.54 -11.01 13.11
CA GLU A 16 -0.40 -11.92 13.33
C GLU A 16 0.29 -12.28 12.02
N LYS A 17 -0.48 -12.55 10.96
CA LYS A 17 0.04 -12.79 9.60
C LYS A 17 0.83 -11.59 9.08
N PHE A 18 0.31 -10.38 9.24
CA PHE A 18 1.02 -9.14 8.88
C PHE A 18 2.32 -8.98 9.66
N LEU A 19 2.31 -9.21 10.97
CA LEU A 19 3.52 -9.11 11.79
C LEU A 19 4.59 -10.15 11.43
N LYS A 20 4.17 -11.34 10.96
CA LYS A 20 5.09 -12.42 10.58
C LYS A 20 5.72 -12.25 9.20
N SER A 21 4.94 -11.82 8.20
CA SER A 21 5.36 -11.86 6.78
C SER A 21 5.16 -10.55 6.02
N GLY A 22 4.71 -9.48 6.70
CA GLY A 22 4.21 -8.29 6.01
C GLY A 22 3.08 -8.64 5.04
N LEU A 23 2.94 -7.86 3.98
CA LEU A 23 1.93 -8.08 2.94
C LEU A 23 2.30 -9.21 1.97
N ALA A 24 3.53 -9.73 1.98
CA ALA A 24 3.96 -10.78 1.03
C ALA A 24 3.15 -12.09 1.18
N GLY A 25 2.58 -12.35 2.37
CA GLY A 25 1.72 -13.50 2.61
C GLY A 25 0.25 -13.28 2.25
N PHE A 26 -0.15 -12.08 1.81
CA PHE A 26 -1.56 -11.70 1.64
C PHE A 26 -1.99 -11.80 0.18
N HIS A 27 -3.22 -12.26 -0.04
CA HIS A 27 -3.94 -11.97 -1.27
C HIS A 27 -4.44 -10.52 -1.27
N ASP A 28 -4.61 -9.91 -2.44
CA ASP A 28 -5.07 -8.53 -2.59
C ASP A 28 -6.33 -8.22 -1.76
N TYR A 29 -7.34 -9.10 -1.78
CA TYR A 29 -8.55 -8.92 -0.98
C TYR A 29 -8.30 -8.99 0.52
N GLU A 30 -7.32 -9.78 1.00
CA GLU A 30 -6.96 -9.82 2.43
C GLU A 30 -6.28 -8.52 2.85
N VAL A 31 -5.54 -7.87 1.96
CA VAL A 31 -4.96 -6.54 2.21
C VAL A 31 -6.08 -5.50 2.35
N VAL A 32 -7.04 -5.50 1.43
CA VAL A 32 -8.21 -4.61 1.51
C VAL A 32 -9.01 -4.90 2.77
N GLU A 33 -9.23 -6.16 3.12
CA GLU A 33 -9.93 -6.55 4.34
C GLU A 33 -9.22 -6.02 5.59
N LEU A 34 -7.89 -6.15 5.65
CA LEU A 34 -7.10 -5.61 6.75
C LEU A 34 -7.29 -4.10 6.85
N LEU A 35 -7.20 -3.36 5.74
CA LEU A 35 -7.42 -1.90 5.71
C LEU A 35 -8.81 -1.51 6.22
N LEU A 36 -9.86 -2.15 5.71
CA LEU A 36 -11.24 -1.91 6.15
C LEU A 36 -11.43 -2.20 7.65
N SER A 37 -10.74 -3.22 8.17
CA SER A 37 -10.82 -3.58 9.59
C SER A 37 -10.20 -2.53 10.52
N LEU A 38 -9.25 -1.71 10.03
CA LEU A 38 -8.64 -0.63 10.81
C LEU A 38 -9.64 0.52 11.04
N GLY A 39 -10.47 0.82 10.05
CA GLY A 39 -11.51 1.85 10.14
C GLY A 39 -12.82 1.36 10.77
N THR A 40 -13.12 0.06 10.72
CA THR A 40 -14.42 -0.46 11.16
C THR A 40 -14.28 -1.40 12.37
N PRO A 41 -14.73 -1.01 13.58
CA PRO A 41 -14.48 -1.77 14.82
C PRO A 41 -15.17 -3.14 14.92
N ARG A 42 -16.32 -3.37 14.27
CA ARG A 42 -17.21 -4.52 14.56
C ARG A 42 -18.00 -5.06 13.37
N ARG A 43 -17.43 -5.14 12.17
CA ARG A 43 -18.08 -5.77 11.00
C ARG A 43 -17.16 -6.74 10.28
N ASP A 44 -17.75 -7.75 9.65
CA ASP A 44 -17.06 -8.60 8.68
C ASP A 44 -16.65 -7.77 7.47
N CYS A 45 -15.35 -7.56 7.31
CA CYS A 45 -14.80 -6.75 6.22
C CYS A 45 -14.44 -7.59 4.99
N LYS A 46 -14.59 -8.92 5.07
CA LYS A 46 -14.18 -9.84 4.00
C LYS A 46 -15.04 -9.71 2.76
N ILE A 47 -16.36 -9.61 2.94
CA ILE A 47 -17.32 -9.42 1.85
C ILE A 47 -17.05 -8.10 1.11
N PRO A 48 -17.04 -6.92 1.78
CA PRO A 48 -16.77 -5.66 1.09
C PRO A 48 -15.38 -5.63 0.44
N ALA A 49 -14.37 -6.27 1.03
CA ALA A 49 -13.05 -6.38 0.42
C ALA A 49 -13.06 -7.18 -0.89
N LYS A 50 -13.78 -8.30 -0.93
CA LYS A 50 -13.92 -9.10 -2.15
C LYS A 50 -14.72 -8.37 -3.22
N GLU A 51 -15.80 -7.68 -2.85
CA GLU A 51 -16.57 -6.88 -3.81
C GLU A 51 -15.75 -5.69 -4.35
N ALA A 52 -14.90 -5.08 -3.52
CA ALA A 52 -13.97 -4.04 -3.98
C ALA A 52 -12.98 -4.59 -5.01
N ILE A 53 -12.36 -5.75 -4.73
CA ILE A 53 -11.47 -6.39 -5.71
C ILE A 53 -12.21 -6.79 -6.98
N LYS A 54 -13.45 -7.28 -6.87
CA LYS A 54 -14.27 -7.63 -8.03
C LYS A 54 -14.64 -6.41 -8.88
N LYS A 55 -14.93 -5.27 -8.25
CA LYS A 55 -15.29 -4.01 -8.94
C LYS A 55 -14.07 -3.32 -9.57
N PHE A 56 -12.94 -3.29 -8.86
CA PHE A 56 -11.75 -2.51 -9.26
C PHE A 56 -10.58 -3.37 -9.77
N GLY A 57 -10.76 -4.70 -9.83
CA GLY A 57 -9.85 -5.68 -10.42
C GLY A 57 -8.63 -6.06 -9.57
N THR A 58 -7.97 -5.08 -8.96
CA THR A 58 -6.69 -5.28 -8.24
C THR A 58 -6.63 -4.43 -6.97
N LEU A 59 -5.70 -4.75 -6.06
CA LEU A 59 -5.42 -3.87 -4.90
C LEU A 59 -5.11 -2.43 -5.33
N ARG A 60 -4.33 -2.26 -6.41
CA ARG A 60 -4.04 -0.94 -6.98
C ARG A 60 -5.32 -0.22 -7.40
N GLY A 61 -6.21 -0.92 -8.09
CA GLY A 61 -7.50 -0.37 -8.53
C GLY A 61 -8.36 0.10 -7.34
N VAL A 62 -8.40 -0.68 -6.25
CA VAL A 62 -9.10 -0.29 -5.01
C VAL A 62 -8.50 0.98 -4.39
N LEU A 63 -7.17 1.09 -4.35
CA LEU A 63 -6.49 2.27 -3.81
C LEU A 63 -6.75 3.50 -4.71
N GLU A 64 -6.77 3.35 -6.02
CA GLU A 64 -6.97 4.44 -6.98
C GLU A 64 -8.44 4.90 -7.11
N ALA A 65 -9.43 4.01 -6.91
CA ALA A 65 -10.86 4.31 -6.98
C ALA A 65 -11.27 5.52 -6.14
N SER A 66 -12.13 6.41 -6.65
CA SER A 66 -12.58 7.59 -5.90
C SER A 66 -13.36 7.23 -4.63
N THR A 67 -13.44 8.16 -3.67
CA THR A 67 -14.21 7.97 -2.43
C THR A 67 -15.67 7.60 -2.74
N ASP A 68 -16.29 8.30 -3.69
CA ASP A 68 -17.68 8.04 -4.10
C ASP A 68 -17.86 6.63 -4.68
N GLU A 69 -16.92 6.15 -5.50
CA GLU A 69 -16.98 4.79 -6.07
C GLU A 69 -16.78 3.70 -5.01
N LEU A 70 -15.93 3.96 -4.02
CA LEU A 70 -15.71 3.08 -2.87
C LEU A 70 -16.97 2.98 -2.00
N GLU A 71 -17.62 4.12 -1.74
CA GLU A 71 -18.83 4.20 -0.91
C GLU A 71 -20.07 3.56 -1.55
N GLN A 72 -20.05 3.31 -2.86
CA GLN A 72 -21.08 2.51 -3.53
C GLN A 72 -21.04 1.02 -3.15
N ILE A 73 -19.97 0.55 -2.50
CA ILE A 73 -19.86 -0.83 -2.04
C ILE A 73 -20.47 -0.93 -0.65
N GLU A 74 -21.50 -1.77 -0.51
CA GLU A 74 -22.11 -2.04 0.79
C GLU A 74 -21.06 -2.52 1.81
N GLY A 75 -20.96 -1.82 2.93
CA GLY A 75 -19.96 -2.09 3.96
C GLY A 75 -18.70 -1.22 3.90
N ILE A 76 -18.51 -0.44 2.83
CA ILE A 76 -17.48 0.61 2.75
C ILE A 76 -18.16 1.97 2.91
N GLY A 77 -18.08 2.54 4.11
CA GLY A 77 -18.56 3.91 4.36
C GLY A 77 -17.42 4.92 4.34
N ALA A 78 -17.76 6.20 4.50
CA ALA A 78 -16.83 7.33 4.46
C ALA A 78 -15.56 7.15 5.31
N HIS A 79 -15.67 6.57 6.51
CA HIS A 79 -14.51 6.34 7.36
C HIS A 79 -13.54 5.28 6.79
N SER A 80 -14.09 4.19 6.22
CA SER A 80 -13.27 3.16 5.56
C SER A 80 -12.67 3.68 4.26
N ALA A 81 -13.43 4.44 3.47
CA ALA A 81 -12.94 5.07 2.24
C ALA A 81 -11.82 6.07 2.55
N PHE A 82 -11.98 6.91 3.58
CA PHE A 82 -10.91 7.77 4.09
C PHE A 82 -9.66 6.97 4.48
N GLY A 83 -9.80 5.85 5.20
CA GLY A 83 -8.68 5.01 5.58
C GLY A 83 -7.90 4.45 4.38
N ILE A 84 -8.62 3.99 3.34
CA ILE A 84 -8.02 3.53 2.08
C ILE A 84 -7.24 4.66 1.41
N LYS A 85 -7.84 5.85 1.31
CA LYS A 85 -7.20 7.02 0.70
C LYS A 85 -6.00 7.53 1.48
N LEU A 86 -6.08 7.53 2.80
CA LEU A 86 -4.97 7.91 3.67
C LEU A 86 -3.75 7.02 3.42
N VAL A 87 -3.93 5.71 3.33
CA VAL A 87 -2.81 4.78 3.06
C VAL A 87 -2.21 5.02 1.69
N GLN A 88 -3.03 5.29 0.67
CA GLN A 88 -2.53 5.65 -0.66
C GLN A 88 -1.70 6.93 -0.62
N GLU A 89 -2.19 7.99 0.02
CA GLU A 89 -1.50 9.28 0.10
C GLU A 89 -0.20 9.20 0.91
N VAL A 90 -0.22 8.46 2.04
CA VAL A 90 1.01 8.21 2.82
C VAL A 90 2.04 7.45 1.99
N ALA A 91 1.62 6.44 1.23
CA ALA A 91 2.53 5.72 0.34
C ALA A 91 3.11 6.62 -0.76
N ARG A 92 2.30 7.52 -1.33
CA ARG A 92 2.76 8.52 -2.32
C ARG A 92 3.77 9.49 -1.72
N GLU A 93 3.50 10.03 -0.53
CA GLU A 93 4.40 10.99 0.13
C GLU A 93 5.73 10.31 0.53
N TYR A 94 5.67 9.06 1.03
CA TYR A 94 6.87 8.27 1.31
C TYR A 94 7.73 8.03 0.05
N LEU A 95 7.09 7.67 -1.07
CA LEU A 95 7.79 7.45 -2.34
C LEU A 95 8.39 8.75 -2.89
N LYS A 96 7.66 9.87 -2.78
CA LYS A 96 8.13 11.21 -3.17
C LYS A 96 9.35 11.63 -2.36
N ALA A 97 9.33 11.44 -1.03
CA ALA A 97 10.48 11.70 -0.18
C ALA A 97 11.71 10.85 -0.57
N LYS A 98 11.50 9.56 -0.87
CA LYS A 98 12.56 8.66 -1.33
C LYS A 98 13.17 9.05 -2.67
N ILE A 99 12.39 9.70 -3.55
CA ILE A 99 12.89 10.25 -4.82
C ILE A 99 13.75 11.48 -4.56
N LEU A 100 13.33 12.37 -3.65
CA LEU A 100 14.08 13.59 -3.29
C LEU A 100 15.41 13.29 -2.58
N ASP A 101 15.49 12.17 -1.84
CA ASP A 101 16.73 11.71 -1.20
C ASP A 101 17.74 11.07 -2.18
N LYS A 102 17.35 10.81 -3.43
CA LYS A 102 18.27 10.36 -4.46
C LYS A 102 18.83 11.55 -5.22
N PRO A 103 20.12 11.54 -5.60
CA PRO A 103 20.65 12.61 -6.42
C PRO A 103 19.88 12.64 -7.75
N PHE A 104 19.04 13.65 -7.89
CA PHE A 104 18.24 13.90 -9.08
C PHE A 104 19.10 14.69 -10.04
N TYR A 105 19.78 13.99 -10.95
CA TYR A 105 20.59 14.64 -11.98
C TYR A 105 19.67 15.16 -13.09
N LYS A 106 19.67 16.47 -13.31
CA LYS A 106 18.82 17.16 -14.30
C LYS A 106 19.43 17.22 -15.69
N SER A 107 20.69 16.83 -15.84
CA SER A 107 21.42 16.86 -17.10
C SER A 107 22.47 15.77 -17.19
N SER A 108 22.87 15.43 -18.42
CA SER A 108 24.02 14.56 -18.67
C SER A 108 25.31 15.13 -18.09
N GLN A 109 25.43 16.45 -17.99
CA GLN A 109 26.57 17.12 -17.37
C GLN A 109 26.64 16.87 -15.86
N GLU A 110 25.52 16.94 -15.13
CA GLU A 110 25.49 16.65 -13.69
C GLU A 110 25.85 15.18 -13.38
N ILE A 111 25.43 14.25 -14.25
CA ILE A 111 25.83 12.83 -14.17
C ILE A 111 27.33 12.69 -14.44
N PHE A 112 27.84 13.35 -15.49
CA PHE A 112 29.28 13.34 -15.81
C PHE A 112 30.10 13.89 -14.66
N ASP A 113 29.73 15.04 -14.08
CA ASP A 113 30.48 15.66 -13.00
C ASP A 113 30.52 14.78 -11.75
N TYR A 114 29.40 14.15 -11.39
CA TYR A 114 29.33 13.17 -10.29
C TYR A 114 30.19 11.93 -10.53
N LEU A 115 30.06 11.30 -11.70
CA LEU A 115 30.85 10.11 -12.05
C LEU A 115 32.33 10.47 -12.11
N TYR A 116 32.67 11.57 -12.78
CA TYR A 116 34.03 12.06 -12.90
C TYR A 116 34.63 12.34 -11.52
N HIS A 117 33.95 13.06 -10.63
CA HIS A 117 34.48 13.34 -9.29
C HIS A 117 34.58 12.07 -8.43
N SER A 118 33.61 11.17 -8.53
CA SER A 118 33.60 9.95 -7.71
C SER A 118 34.53 8.85 -8.21
N MET A 119 35.02 8.93 -9.46
CA MET A 119 35.81 7.87 -10.11
C MET A 119 37.21 8.31 -10.57
N ARG A 120 37.51 9.61 -10.71
CA ARG A 120 38.80 10.12 -11.25
C ARG A 120 40.04 9.59 -10.52
N GLY A 121 39.93 9.25 -9.23
CA GLY A 121 41.05 8.75 -8.43
C GLY A 121 41.17 7.22 -8.35
N LEU A 122 40.27 6.46 -8.98
CA LEU A 122 40.27 5.00 -8.87
C LEU A 122 41.31 4.40 -9.81
N LYS A 123 42.24 3.61 -9.24
CA LYS A 123 43.31 2.93 -10.00
C LYS A 123 42.83 1.65 -10.71
N LYS A 124 41.59 1.23 -10.45
CA LYS A 124 40.95 0.06 -11.05
C LYS A 124 39.60 0.46 -11.60
N GLU A 125 39.29 -0.07 -12.77
CA GLU A 125 38.00 0.11 -13.42
C GLU A 125 36.88 -0.38 -12.47
N THR A 126 35.86 0.47 -12.29
CA THR A 126 34.75 0.24 -11.36
C THR A 126 33.47 0.70 -12.04
N PHE A 127 32.45 -0.16 -12.08
CA PHE A 127 31.12 0.18 -12.60
C PHE A 127 30.18 0.47 -11.42
N LYS A 128 29.48 1.61 -11.47
CA LYS A 128 28.52 2.06 -10.44
C LYS A 128 27.09 2.06 -10.98
#